data_AF-A0A7K4CPA3-F1
#
_entry.id   AF-A0A7K4CPA3-F1
#
_cell.length_a   1.000
_cell.length_b   1.000
_cell.length_c   1.000
_cell.angle_alpha   90.00
_cell.angle_beta   90.00
_cell.angle_gamma   90.00
#
_symmetry.space_group_name_H-M   'P 1'
#
loop_
_entity.id
_entity.type
_entity.pdbx_description
1 polymer ?
#
loop_
_entity_poly.entity_id
_entity_poly.type
_entity_poly.pdbx_seq_one_letter_code
_entity_poly.pdbx_strand_id
1 'polypeptide(L)'
;MPGSVQSLQRFFNTGENPIEHHAETRASSIHGLGVFARRDIPRGTTWWHARQQDVLLITRAQHEALRSSVQSDAITTFRDTIVFYAYYLVEEDVLVLCLDNARYVNHSDVPNSGLGEDKNPFRSVALRDIHAGEEIVENYRGYARCPWATMYRAFLEQG
;
A
#
# COMPACT_ATOMS: atom_id res chain seq x y z
N MET A 1 9.07 -12.98 -20.01
CA MET A 1 9.69 -13.03 -18.67
C MET A 1 9.13 -11.86 -17.91
N PRO A 2 8.40 -12.06 -16.80
CA PRO A 2 8.06 -10.95 -15.89
C PRO A 2 9.36 -10.20 -15.55
N GLY A 3 9.28 -8.87 -15.45
CA GLY A 3 10.45 -8.03 -15.25
C GLY A 3 11.23 -8.49 -14.03
N SER A 4 12.56 -8.53 -14.13
CA SER A 4 13.37 -8.73 -12.94
C SER A 4 13.09 -7.56 -11.99
N VAL A 5 13.12 -7.81 -10.68
CA VAL A 5 13.01 -6.79 -9.61
C VAL A 5 13.96 -5.60 -9.84
N GLN A 6 15.05 -5.78 -10.61
CA GLN A 6 15.94 -4.70 -11.03
C GLN A 6 15.24 -3.60 -11.84
N SER A 7 14.22 -3.93 -12.64
CA SER A 7 13.49 -2.95 -13.45
C SER A 7 12.68 -1.96 -12.60
N LEU A 8 12.33 -2.35 -11.37
CA LEU A 8 11.59 -1.53 -10.42
C LEU A 8 12.47 -0.50 -9.70
N GLN A 9 13.80 -0.65 -9.72
CA GLN A 9 14.72 0.23 -9.00
C GLN A 9 14.52 1.71 -9.35
N ARG A 10 14.17 2.01 -10.61
CA ARG A 10 13.90 3.38 -11.08
C ARG A 10 12.70 4.06 -10.43
N PHE A 11 11.78 3.28 -9.84
CA PHE A 11 10.56 3.81 -9.24
C PHE A 11 10.72 4.14 -7.76
N PHE A 12 11.67 3.51 -7.08
CA PHE A 12 11.90 3.76 -5.66
C PHE A 12 12.53 5.13 -5.41
N ASN A 13 12.15 5.72 -4.29
CA ASN A 13 12.75 6.93 -3.78
C ASN A 13 14.18 6.68 -3.30
N THR A 14 15.09 7.59 -3.62
CA THR A 14 16.48 7.57 -3.15
C THR A 14 16.72 8.49 -1.95
N GLY A 15 15.74 9.33 -1.60
CA GLY A 15 15.78 10.22 -0.44
C GLY A 15 15.01 9.66 0.76
N GLU A 16 14.59 10.56 1.65
CA GLU A 16 13.70 10.23 2.77
C GLU A 16 12.28 9.95 2.27
N ASN A 17 11.59 8.99 2.89
CA ASN A 17 10.20 8.71 2.58
C ASN A 17 9.31 9.82 3.16
N PRO A 18 8.58 10.60 2.33
CA PRO A 18 7.85 11.79 2.79
C PRO A 18 6.81 11.50 3.90
N ILE A 19 6.37 10.26 4.04
CA ILE A 19 5.40 9.85 5.07
C ILE A 19 5.92 10.16 6.48
N GLU A 20 7.24 10.09 6.69
CA GLU A 20 7.91 10.37 7.97
C GLU A 20 7.62 11.80 8.47
N HIS A 21 7.41 12.74 7.54
CA HIS A 21 7.19 14.16 7.82
C HIS A 21 5.74 14.59 7.63
N HIS A 22 5.04 13.99 6.66
CA HIS A 22 3.69 14.40 6.29
C HIS A 22 2.59 13.71 7.08
N ALA A 23 2.82 12.50 7.58
CA ALA A 23 1.74 11.70 8.13
C ALA A 23 2.09 10.97 9.42
N GLU A 24 1.06 10.63 10.19
CA GLU A 24 1.16 9.80 11.38
C GLU A 24 -0.02 8.83 11.45
N THR A 25 0.13 7.77 12.24
CA THR A 25 -0.90 6.75 12.40
C THR A 25 -1.68 6.99 13.69
N ARG A 26 -3.01 6.92 13.60
CA ARG A 26 -3.94 7.04 14.73
C ARG A 26 -5.08 6.04 14.58
N ALA A 27 -5.89 5.86 15.62
CA ALA A 27 -7.16 5.14 15.48
C ALA A 27 -8.07 5.86 14.46
N SER A 28 -8.63 5.10 13.53
CA SER A 28 -9.53 5.61 12.49
C SER A 28 -10.99 5.35 12.83
N SER A 29 -11.88 6.26 12.43
CA SER A 29 -13.32 6.04 12.46
C SER A 29 -13.82 5.15 11.32
N ILE A 30 -13.00 4.92 10.28
CA ILE A 30 -13.31 4.04 9.14
C ILE A 30 -13.03 2.59 9.56
N HIS A 31 -11.77 2.27 9.83
CA HIS A 31 -11.37 0.94 10.23
C HIS A 31 -10.00 0.94 10.93
N GLY A 32 -9.91 0.28 12.08
CA GLY A 32 -8.64 0.01 12.79
C GLY A 32 -7.78 1.26 12.96
N LEU A 33 -6.61 1.25 12.34
CA LEU A 33 -5.70 2.38 12.24
C LEU A 33 -5.86 3.09 10.90
N GLY A 34 -5.68 4.41 10.89
CA GLY A 34 -5.65 5.25 9.71
C GLY A 34 -4.36 6.04 9.62
N VAL A 35 -4.07 6.58 8.43
CA VAL A 35 -2.98 7.53 8.19
C VAL A 35 -3.55 8.93 8.18
N PHE A 36 -3.01 9.84 8.99
CA PHE A 36 -3.50 11.20 9.17
C PHE A 36 -2.43 12.22 8.82
N ALA A 37 -2.81 13.30 8.16
CA ALA A 37 -1.90 14.39 7.84
C ALA A 37 -1.42 15.09 9.13
N ARG A 38 -0.11 15.27 9.29
CA ARG A 38 0.52 16.00 10.43
C ARG A 38 0.51 17.51 10.23
N ARG A 39 0.34 17.94 9.00
CA ARG A 39 0.40 19.32 8.51
C ARG A 39 -0.47 19.44 7.27
N ASP A 40 -0.72 20.64 6.80
CA ASP A 40 -1.39 20.82 5.51
C ASP A 40 -0.53 20.23 4.38
N ILE A 41 -1.16 19.48 3.49
CA ILE A 41 -0.56 18.83 2.33
C ILE A 41 -1.27 19.39 1.09
N PRO A 42 -0.66 20.35 0.37
CA PRO A 42 -1.25 20.91 -0.85
C PRO A 42 -1.46 19.85 -1.92
N ARG A 43 -2.46 20.05 -2.78
CA ARG A 43 -2.73 19.22 -3.96
C ARG A 43 -1.46 19.00 -4.78
N GLY A 44 -1.25 17.75 -5.22
CA GLY A 44 -0.10 17.33 -6.01
C GLY A 44 1.16 17.01 -5.18
N THR A 45 1.15 17.29 -3.88
CA THR A 45 2.27 16.94 -2.99
C THR A 45 2.39 15.42 -2.87
N THR A 46 3.62 14.92 -3.05
CA THR A 46 3.95 13.53 -2.72
C THR A 46 4.06 13.40 -1.21
N TRP A 47 3.12 12.69 -0.60
CA TRP A 47 3.12 12.44 0.85
C TRP A 47 3.67 11.04 1.19
N TRP A 48 3.74 10.14 0.22
CA TRP A 48 4.39 8.83 0.35
C TRP A 48 5.14 8.48 -0.94
N HIS A 49 6.40 8.09 -0.80
CA HIS A 49 7.23 7.59 -1.88
C HIS A 49 8.21 6.58 -1.32
N ALA A 50 7.90 5.30 -1.52
CA ALA A 50 8.59 4.20 -0.90
C ALA A 50 10.05 4.14 -1.36
N ARG A 51 10.95 3.88 -0.41
CA ARG A 51 12.31 3.42 -0.69
C ARG A 51 12.27 1.90 -0.86
N GLN A 52 13.33 1.33 -1.45
CA GLN A 52 13.38 -0.12 -1.67
C GLN A 52 13.22 -0.91 -0.35
N GLN A 53 13.74 -0.40 0.77
CA GLN A 53 13.63 -1.02 2.09
C GLN A 53 12.26 -0.84 2.77
N ASP A 54 11.39 0.04 2.26
CA ASP A 54 10.08 0.32 2.86
C ASP A 54 9.02 -0.70 2.42
N VAL A 55 9.34 -1.59 1.48
CA VAL A 55 8.41 -2.59 0.93
C VAL A 55 9.06 -3.96 0.84
N LEU A 56 8.24 -5.01 0.96
CA LEU A 56 8.59 -6.35 0.52
C LEU A 56 7.84 -6.70 -0.76
N LEU A 57 8.58 -7.14 -1.77
CA LEU A 57 8.02 -7.68 -3.00
C LEU A 57 7.92 -9.20 -2.86
N ILE A 58 6.69 -9.70 -2.89
CA ILE A 58 6.38 -11.11 -2.69
C ILE A 58 5.92 -11.67 -4.04
N THR A 59 6.79 -12.47 -4.64
CA THR A 59 6.51 -13.19 -5.88
C THR A 59 5.49 -14.31 -5.65
N ARG A 60 4.82 -14.73 -6.73
CA ARG A 60 3.96 -15.91 -6.72
C ARG A 60 4.67 -17.15 -6.14
N ALA A 61 5.92 -17.40 -6.52
CA ALA A 61 6.70 -18.54 -6.03
C ALA A 61 6.97 -18.46 -4.51
N GLN A 62 7.25 -17.27 -3.98
CA GLN A 62 7.41 -17.08 -2.53
C GLN A 62 6.07 -17.28 -1.78
N HIS A 63 4.97 -16.79 -2.33
CA HIS A 63 3.64 -17.03 -1.75
C HIS A 63 3.26 -18.52 -1.78
N GLU A 64 3.54 -19.24 -2.87
CA GLU A 64 3.33 -20.68 -2.97
C GLU A 64 4.20 -21.45 -1.97
N ALA A 65 5.47 -21.08 -1.82
CA ALA A 65 6.36 -21.66 -0.80
C ALA A 65 5.80 -21.48 0.62
N LEU A 66 5.27 -20.29 0.96
CA LEU A 66 4.61 -20.03 2.24
C LEU A 66 3.34 -20.88 2.42
N ARG A 67 2.56 -21.11 1.35
CA ARG A 67 1.37 -21.97 1.41
C ARG A 67 1.70 -23.45 1.56
N SER A 68 2.85 -23.89 1.05
CA SER A 68 3.31 -25.28 1.13
C SER A 68 4.11 -25.59 2.39
N SER A 69 4.43 -24.58 3.22
CA SER A 69 5.10 -24.82 4.51
C SER A 69 4.18 -25.49 5.53
N VAL A 70 4.73 -25.90 6.68
CA VAL A 70 3.93 -26.34 7.82
C VAL A 70 2.95 -25.24 8.21
N GLN A 71 1.65 -25.57 8.23
CA GLN A 71 0.58 -24.62 8.53
C GLN A 71 0.29 -24.66 10.03
N SER A 72 0.82 -23.68 10.76
CA SER A 72 0.46 -23.37 12.15
C SER A 72 -0.40 -22.10 12.20
N ASP A 73 -0.98 -21.79 13.36
CA ASP A 73 -1.74 -20.54 13.56
C ASP A 73 -0.87 -19.31 13.31
N ALA A 74 0.41 -19.38 13.68
CA ALA A 74 1.37 -18.30 13.44
C ALA A 74 1.61 -18.09 11.93
N ILE A 75 1.82 -19.16 11.16
CA ILE A 75 2.00 -19.07 9.69
C ILE A 75 0.72 -18.61 9.00
N THR A 76 -0.44 -19.06 9.49
CA THR A 76 -1.74 -18.64 8.97
C THR A 76 -1.94 -17.14 9.19
N THR A 77 -1.71 -16.65 10.41
CA THR A 77 -1.80 -15.23 10.75
C THR A 77 -0.82 -14.38 9.92
N PHE A 78 0.41 -14.86 9.74
CA PHE A 78 1.42 -14.17 8.93
C PHE A 78 1.00 -14.06 7.47
N ARG A 79 0.53 -15.15 6.86
CA ARG A 79 -0.01 -15.15 5.50
C ARG A 79 -1.21 -14.20 5.37
N ASP A 80 -2.14 -14.26 6.32
CA ASP A 80 -3.34 -13.44 6.30
C ASP A 80 -2.99 -11.95 6.44
N THR A 81 -1.98 -11.62 7.25
CA THR A 81 -1.41 -10.26 7.35
C THR A 81 -0.84 -9.79 6.00
N ILE A 82 -0.11 -10.63 5.28
CA ILE A 82 0.43 -10.29 3.97
C ILE A 82 -0.70 -9.93 3.00
N VAL A 83 -1.71 -10.80 2.86
CA VAL A 83 -2.79 -10.58 1.88
C VAL A 83 -3.79 -9.51 2.31
N PHE A 84 -3.77 -9.10 3.58
CA PHE A 84 -4.57 -7.99 4.10
C PHE A 84 -3.93 -6.63 3.82
N TYR A 85 -2.60 -6.51 4.01
CA TYR A 85 -1.89 -5.23 3.90
C TYR A 85 -1.16 -5.01 2.57
N ALA A 86 -1.10 -6.02 1.70
CA ALA A 86 -0.47 -5.88 0.40
C ALA A 86 -1.44 -5.38 -0.68
N TYR A 87 -0.90 -4.72 -1.70
CA TYR A 87 -1.58 -4.52 -2.99
C TYR A 87 -0.85 -5.30 -4.09
N TYR A 88 -1.52 -5.50 -5.22
CA TYR A 88 -0.99 -6.29 -6.33
C TYR A 88 -0.48 -5.39 -7.46
N LEU A 89 0.76 -5.61 -7.89
CA LEU A 89 1.38 -4.94 -9.03
C LEU A 89 1.36 -5.87 -10.23
N VAL A 90 0.53 -5.54 -11.22
CA VAL A 90 0.19 -6.42 -12.35
C VAL A 90 1.40 -6.65 -13.26
N GLU A 91 2.14 -5.59 -13.55
CA GLU A 91 3.23 -5.57 -14.52
C GLU A 91 4.37 -6.52 -14.13
N GLU A 92 4.59 -6.70 -12.83
CA GLU A 92 5.65 -7.54 -12.28
C GLU A 92 5.14 -8.85 -11.66
N ASP A 93 3.81 -9.06 -11.62
CA ASP A 93 3.17 -10.23 -11.03
C ASP A 93 3.60 -10.47 -9.55
N VAL A 94 3.61 -9.40 -8.74
CA VAL A 94 4.02 -9.43 -7.33
C VAL A 94 2.99 -8.78 -6.39
N LEU A 95 2.95 -9.26 -5.15
CA LEU A 95 2.35 -8.53 -4.03
C LEU A 95 3.37 -7.57 -3.43
N VAL A 96 2.94 -6.33 -3.20
CA VAL A 96 3.74 -5.31 -2.52
C VAL A 96 3.20 -5.15 -1.10
N LEU A 97 3.98 -5.57 -0.11
CA LEU A 97 3.67 -5.33 1.29
C LEU A 97 4.43 -4.09 1.77
N CYS A 98 3.70 -3.03 2.12
CA CYS A 98 4.29 -1.85 2.76
C CYS A 98 4.71 -2.19 4.20
N LEU A 99 5.99 -1.99 4.51
CA LEU A 99 6.54 -2.17 5.85
C LEU A 99 6.42 -0.90 6.71
N ASP A 100 6.26 0.25 6.07
CA ASP A 100 5.96 1.53 6.71
C ASP A 100 4.45 1.71 6.99
N ASN A 101 4.08 2.87 7.52
CA ASN A 101 2.72 3.17 7.93
C ASN A 101 1.73 3.33 6.76
N ALA A 102 2.17 3.36 5.50
CA ALA A 102 1.25 3.46 4.35
C ALA A 102 0.31 2.24 4.26
N ARG A 103 0.66 1.11 4.88
CA ARG A 103 -0.23 -0.05 5.02
C ARG A 103 -1.55 0.25 5.76
N TYR A 104 -1.64 1.36 6.48
CA TYR A 104 -2.84 1.78 7.22
C TYR A 104 -3.67 2.84 6.49
N VAL A 105 -3.35 3.18 5.24
CA VAL A 105 -4.23 4.02 4.42
C VAL A 105 -5.58 3.33 4.30
N ASN A 106 -6.68 4.00 4.61
CA ASN A 106 -8.01 3.41 4.53
C ASN A 106 -8.68 3.65 3.17
N HIS A 107 -9.75 2.91 2.91
CA HIS A 107 -10.55 3.06 1.71
C HIS A 107 -11.56 4.22 1.81
N SER A 108 -11.70 4.99 0.73
CA SER A 108 -12.85 5.86 0.47
C SER A 108 -13.20 5.88 -1.03
N ASP A 109 -14.49 6.02 -1.35
CA ASP A 109 -14.96 6.28 -2.72
C ASP A 109 -14.77 7.74 -3.15
N VAL A 110 -14.52 8.63 -2.19
CA VAL A 110 -14.15 10.02 -2.42
C VAL A 110 -12.75 10.23 -1.83
N PRO A 111 -11.70 9.66 -2.47
CA PRO A 111 -10.35 9.69 -1.92
C PRO A 111 -9.75 11.09 -1.97
N ASN A 112 -8.80 11.35 -1.07
CA ASN A 112 -7.98 12.57 -1.10
C ASN A 112 -6.52 12.28 -1.47
N SER A 113 -6.14 11.00 -1.61
CA SER A 113 -4.85 10.52 -2.11
C SER A 113 -5.00 9.52 -3.25
N GLY A 114 -3.96 9.34 -4.05
CA GLY A 114 -3.83 8.24 -5.00
C GLY A 114 -2.57 8.32 -5.86
N LEU A 115 -2.56 7.56 -6.96
CA LEU A 115 -1.46 7.55 -7.92
C LEU A 115 -1.26 8.93 -8.56
N GLY A 116 0.01 9.31 -8.73
CA GLY A 116 0.40 10.50 -9.51
C GLY A 116 0.30 10.28 -11.02
N GLU A 117 0.45 11.36 -11.79
CA GLU A 117 0.32 11.33 -13.26
C GLU A 117 1.32 10.40 -13.96
N ASP A 118 2.51 10.22 -13.40
CA ASP A 118 3.54 9.32 -13.94
C ASP A 118 3.29 7.84 -13.65
N LYS A 119 2.20 7.53 -12.92
CA LYS A 119 1.77 6.17 -12.55
C LYS A 119 2.85 5.34 -11.83
N ASN A 120 3.71 5.99 -11.05
CA ASN A 120 4.68 5.28 -10.23
C ASN A 120 3.94 4.45 -9.14
N PRO A 121 4.09 3.11 -9.12
CA PRO A 121 3.34 2.24 -8.21
C PRO A 121 3.77 2.37 -6.74
N PHE A 122 4.93 2.96 -6.46
CA PHE A 122 5.45 3.17 -5.11
C PHE A 122 5.33 4.61 -4.64
N ARG A 123 4.45 5.40 -5.26
CA ARG A 123 4.24 6.81 -4.92
C ARG A 123 2.76 7.18 -4.87
N SER A 124 2.38 7.85 -3.79
CA SER A 124 1.06 8.46 -3.63
C SER A 124 1.17 9.98 -3.49
N VAL A 125 0.21 10.67 -4.11
CA VAL A 125 0.10 12.14 -4.11
C VAL A 125 -1.26 12.57 -3.58
N ALA A 126 -1.32 13.77 -3.01
CA ALA A 126 -2.57 14.41 -2.63
C ALA A 126 -3.38 14.80 -3.88
N LEU A 127 -4.62 14.33 -4.02
CA LEU A 127 -5.49 14.62 -5.17
C LEU A 127 -6.19 15.98 -5.05
N ARG A 128 -6.29 16.48 -3.82
CA ARG A 128 -6.73 17.82 -3.43
C ARG A 128 -5.90 18.28 -2.22
N ASP A 129 -6.13 19.49 -1.74
CA ASP A 129 -5.56 19.90 -0.46
C ASP A 129 -6.09 18.99 0.65
N ILE A 130 -5.18 18.53 1.52
CA ILE A 130 -5.47 17.72 2.70
C ILE A 130 -5.05 18.54 3.92
N HIS A 131 -5.99 18.82 4.82
CA HIS A 131 -5.71 19.64 5.99
C HIS A 131 -5.02 18.84 7.10
N ALA A 132 -4.25 19.53 7.94
CA ALA A 132 -3.67 18.93 9.13
C ALA A 132 -4.76 18.23 9.99
N GLY A 133 -4.51 16.97 10.36
CA GLY A 133 -5.44 16.13 11.11
C GLY A 133 -6.48 15.39 10.27
N GLU A 134 -6.57 15.65 8.97
CA GLU A 134 -7.45 14.91 8.06
C GLU A 134 -6.89 13.50 7.78
N GLU A 135 -7.77 12.50 7.67
CA GLU A 135 -7.37 11.13 7.30
C GLU A 135 -7.05 11.06 5.80
N ILE A 136 -5.89 10.50 5.47
CA ILE A 136 -5.43 10.23 4.11
C ILE A 136 -6.03 8.89 3.69
N VAL A 137 -6.86 8.93 2.64
CA VAL A 137 -7.65 7.79 2.15
C VAL A 137 -7.53 7.64 0.64
N GLU A 138 -7.61 6.39 0.18
CA GLU A 138 -7.48 6.03 -1.23
C GLU A 138 -8.64 5.15 -1.72
N ASN A 139 -8.82 5.08 -3.04
CA ASN A 139 -9.85 4.23 -3.62
C ASN A 139 -9.30 2.84 -3.96
N TYR A 140 -9.66 1.84 -3.14
CA TYR A 140 -9.22 0.46 -3.31
C TYR A 140 -9.74 -0.20 -4.59
N ARG A 141 -10.80 0.32 -5.20
CA ARG A 141 -11.32 -0.18 -6.47
C ARG A 141 -10.34 0.07 -7.62
N GLY A 142 -9.40 1.00 -7.46
CA GLY A 142 -8.29 1.22 -8.39
C GLY A 142 -7.21 0.14 -8.35
N TYR A 143 -7.13 -0.66 -7.27
CA TYR A 143 -6.13 -1.71 -7.14
C TYR A 143 -6.57 -3.02 -7.83
N ALA A 144 -5.64 -3.59 -8.59
CA ALA A 144 -5.84 -4.85 -9.29
C ALA A 144 -6.10 -6.02 -8.33
N ARG A 145 -6.80 -7.05 -8.83
CA ARG A 145 -6.94 -8.32 -8.12
C ARG A 145 -5.73 -9.19 -8.43
N CYS A 146 -5.14 -9.78 -7.40
CA CYS A 146 -4.12 -10.81 -7.57
C CYS A 146 -4.79 -12.12 -8.00
N PRO A 147 -4.42 -12.74 -9.14
CA PRO A 147 -5.06 -13.97 -9.61
C PRO A 147 -4.63 -15.23 -8.83
N TRP A 148 -3.54 -15.16 -8.07
CA TRP A 148 -2.95 -16.30 -7.35
C TRP A 148 -2.97 -16.17 -5.82
N ALA A 149 -3.47 -15.04 -5.28
CA ALA A 149 -3.68 -14.84 -3.86
C ALA A 149 -5.10 -14.31 -3.59
N THR A 150 -5.76 -14.91 -2.61
CA THR A 150 -7.06 -14.42 -2.12
C THR A 150 -6.84 -13.20 -1.26
N MET A 151 -6.84 -12.02 -1.90
CA MET A 151 -6.70 -10.74 -1.20
C MET A 151 -7.92 -10.48 -0.32
N TYR A 152 -7.69 -10.13 0.94
CA TYR A 152 -8.78 -9.84 1.88
C TYR A 152 -9.45 -8.52 1.47
N ARG A 153 -10.68 -8.60 0.97
CA ARG A 153 -11.45 -7.45 0.45
C ARG A 153 -12.73 -7.22 1.25
N ALA A 154 -12.74 -7.56 2.54
CA ALA A 154 -13.92 -7.39 3.40
C ALA A 154 -14.45 -5.93 3.41
N PHE A 155 -13.62 -4.95 3.03
CA PHE A 155 -13.99 -3.52 2.94
C PHE A 155 -14.48 -3.05 1.56
N LEU A 156 -14.46 -3.91 0.52
CA LEU A 156 -15.01 -3.56 -0.80
C LEU A 156 -16.46 -4.00 -1.00
N GLU A 157 -17.00 -4.78 -0.06
CA GLU A 157 -18.39 -5.29 -0.08
C GLU A 157 -19.32 -4.50 0.86
N GLN A 158 -18.83 -3.49 1.59
CA GLN A 158 -19.63 -2.61 2.45
C GLN A 158 -19.69 -1.17 1.91
N GLY A 159 -20.05 -1.03 0.63
CA GLY A 159 -20.48 0.23 0.01
C GLY A 159 -21.89 0.10 -0.49
#